data_AF-A0A7Y3CB89-F1
#
_entry.id   AF-A0A7Y3CB89-F1
#
_cell.length_a   1.000
_cell.length_b   1.000
_cell.length_c   1.000
_cell.angle_alpha   90.00
_cell.angle_beta   90.00
_cell.angle_gamma   90.00
#
_symmetry.space_group_name_H-M   'P 1'
#
loop_
_entity.id
_entity.type
_entity.pdbx_description
1 polymer ?
#
loop_
_entity_poly.entity_id
_entity_poly.type
_entity_poly.pdbx_seq_one_letter_code
_entity_poly.pdbx_strand_id
1 'polypeptide(L)'
;VLGTGVVLKNREEQNSTLYRMLNTENLATYLIFTLVLIIALFNVVGAIIMMILDKQQNSRTLYSLGTTVKEIRRIYFLQGVLVTGLGGLLGIFLASLLIWSQLLFGWLKITPSLAYPVEYRALDVLIVLGTIVVLGVIASKIASSRVNKKLLAA
;
A
#
# COMPACT_ATOMS: atom_id res chain seq x y z
N VAL A 1 22.54 -40.93 -35.21
CA VAL A 1 21.25 -40.47 -34.64
C VAL A 1 21.33 -40.73 -33.15
N LEU A 2 21.26 -39.70 -32.31
CA LEU A 2 21.47 -39.81 -30.85
C LEU A 2 20.60 -40.95 -30.28
N GLY A 3 21.23 -41.94 -29.64
CA GLY A 3 20.57 -43.17 -29.20
C GLY A 3 19.43 -42.93 -28.22
N THR A 4 18.52 -43.91 -28.12
CA THR A 4 17.25 -43.89 -27.36
C THR A 4 17.36 -43.73 -25.83
N GLY A 5 18.56 -43.44 -25.31
CA GLY A 5 18.84 -43.20 -23.88
C GLY A 5 19.14 -41.75 -23.49
N VAL A 6 19.11 -40.80 -24.43
CA VAL A 6 19.38 -39.38 -24.14
C VAL A 6 18.10 -38.70 -23.68
N VAL A 7 18.01 -38.41 -22.38
CA VAL A 7 16.94 -37.56 -21.82
C VAL A 7 17.31 -36.10 -22.10
N LEU A 8 16.64 -35.49 -23.08
CA LEU A 8 16.75 -34.06 -23.36
C LEU A 8 16.08 -33.31 -22.20
N LYS A 9 16.90 -32.80 -21.28
CA LYS A 9 16.45 -31.93 -20.19
C LYS A 9 16.57 -30.48 -20.60
N ASN A 10 15.51 -29.71 -20.37
CA ASN A 10 15.57 -28.26 -20.52
C ASN A 10 16.41 -27.62 -19.40
N ARG A 11 16.89 -26.39 -19.61
CA ARG A 11 17.77 -25.67 -18.65
C ARG A 11 17.15 -25.58 -17.24
N GLU A 12 15.82 -25.49 -17.16
CA GLU A 12 15.07 -25.49 -15.89
C GLU A 12 15.10 -26.86 -15.18
N GLU A 13 15.02 -27.95 -15.95
CA GLU A 13 15.06 -29.32 -15.41
C GLU A 13 16.47 -29.72 -14.97
N GLN A 14 17.51 -29.18 -15.63
CA GLN A 14 18.91 -29.36 -15.21
C GLN A 14 19.22 -28.63 -13.90
N ASN A 15 18.60 -27.48 -13.65
CA ASN A 15 18.78 -26.67 -12.44
C ASN A 15 17.55 -26.66 -11.53
N SER A 16 16.78 -27.75 -11.51
CA SER A 16 15.48 -27.82 -10.82
C SER A 16 15.54 -27.44 -9.33
N THR A 17 16.64 -27.73 -8.62
CA THR A 17 16.84 -27.31 -7.23
C THR A 17 16.95 -25.79 -7.07
N LEU A 18 17.70 -25.12 -7.97
CA LEU A 18 17.84 -23.66 -7.97
C LEU A 18 16.50 -22.99 -8.24
N TYR A 19 15.75 -23.46 -9.23
CA TYR A 19 14.43 -22.93 -9.57
C TYR A 19 13.41 -23.15 -8.45
N ARG A 20 13.43 -24.31 -7.79
CA ARG A 20 12.57 -24.57 -6.61
C ARG A 20 12.93 -23.66 -5.44
N MET A 21 14.22 -23.40 -5.21
CA MET A 21 14.68 -22.47 -4.18
C MET A 21 14.25 -21.02 -4.49
N LEU A 22 14.49 -20.53 -5.70
CA LEU A 22 14.09 -19.18 -6.13
C LEU A 22 12.57 -18.97 -6.08
N ASN A 23 11.78 -19.96 -6.49
CA ASN A 23 10.32 -19.88 -6.39
C ASN A 23 9.85 -19.84 -4.93
N THR A 24 10.53 -20.55 -4.03
CA THR A 24 10.25 -20.52 -2.60
C THR A 24 10.61 -19.16 -1.99
N GLU A 25 11.72 -18.56 -2.40
CA GLU A 25 12.14 -17.22 -1.96
C GLU A 25 11.18 -16.13 -2.44
N ASN A 26 10.77 -16.18 -3.71
CA ASN A 26 9.76 -15.26 -4.26
C ASN A 26 8.41 -15.40 -3.54
N LEU A 27 8.00 -16.62 -3.20
CA LEU A 27 6.78 -16.86 -2.41
C LEU A 27 6.89 -16.24 -1.01
N ALA A 28 8.02 -16.41 -0.32
CA ALA A 28 8.25 -15.82 1.00
C ALA A 28 8.19 -14.30 0.94
N THR A 29 8.87 -13.67 -0.02
CA THR A 29 8.82 -12.22 -0.24
C THR A 29 7.40 -11.75 -0.54
N TYR A 30 6.65 -12.45 -1.40
CA TYR A 30 5.25 -12.14 -1.71
C TYR A 30 4.35 -12.18 -0.46
N LEU A 31 4.51 -13.19 0.40
CA LEU A 31 3.75 -13.31 1.64
C LEU A 31 4.06 -12.16 2.61
N ILE A 32 5.33 -11.80 2.76
CA ILE A 32 5.74 -10.67 3.61
C ILE A 32 5.13 -9.35 3.10
N PHE A 33 5.20 -9.08 1.80
CA PHE A 33 4.59 -7.88 1.21
C PHE A 33 3.07 -7.83 1.44
N THR A 34 2.39 -8.97 1.26
CA THR A 34 0.95 -9.07 1.50
C THR A 34 0.60 -8.77 2.96
N LEU A 35 1.37 -9.30 3.92
CA LEU A 35 1.17 -9.03 5.35
C LEU A 35 1.37 -7.55 5.67
N VAL A 36 2.44 -6.93 5.18
CA VAL A 36 2.72 -5.49 5.37
C VAL A 36 1.59 -4.64 4.80
N LEU A 37 1.08 -4.98 3.62
CA LEU A 37 -0.05 -4.29 3.00
C LEU A 37 -1.31 -4.36 3.89
N ILE A 38 -1.61 -5.54 4.43
CA ILE A 38 -2.76 -5.72 5.34
C ILE A 38 -2.60 -4.84 6.59
N ILE A 39 -1.42 -4.84 7.22
CA ILE A 39 -1.14 -4.02 8.41
C ILE A 39 -1.31 -2.53 8.09
N ALA A 40 -0.79 -2.08 6.95
CA ALA A 40 -0.93 -0.69 6.51
C ALA A 40 -2.40 -0.28 6.34
N LEU A 41 -3.22 -1.14 5.75
CA LEU A 41 -4.66 -0.90 5.58
C LEU A 41 -5.39 -0.72 6.91
N PHE A 42 -5.14 -1.62 7.88
CA PHE A 42 -5.75 -1.51 9.20
C PHE A 42 -5.29 -0.26 9.93
N ASN A 43 -4.01 0.11 9.82
CA ASN A 43 -3.49 1.32 10.45
C ASN A 43 -4.12 2.59 9.88
N VAL A 44 -4.31 2.68 8.55
CA VAL A 44 -4.98 3.82 7.94
C VAL A 44 -6.42 3.94 8.42
N VAL A 45 -7.19 2.84 8.41
CA VAL A 45 -8.56 2.84 8.90
C VAL A 45 -8.62 3.22 10.38
N GLY A 46 -7.75 2.65 11.21
CA GLY A 46 -7.66 2.95 12.63
C GLY A 46 -7.33 4.42 12.92
N ALA A 47 -6.37 4.98 12.20
CA ALA A 47 -6.00 6.39 12.32
C ALA A 47 -7.16 7.34 11.97
N ILE A 48 -7.89 7.06 10.88
CA ILE A 48 -9.06 7.87 10.50
C ILE A 48 -10.17 7.74 11.55
N ILE A 49 -10.44 6.54 12.06
CA ILE A 49 -11.45 6.34 13.12
C ILE A 49 -11.06 7.11 14.38
N MET A 50 -9.80 7.02 14.82
CA MET A 50 -9.32 7.73 16.01
C MET A 50 -9.44 9.24 15.84
N MET A 51 -9.14 9.75 14.64
CA MET A 51 -9.29 11.16 14.29
C MET A 51 -10.75 11.64 14.36
N ILE A 52 -11.71 10.80 13.95
CA ILE A 52 -13.15 11.08 14.07
C ILE A 52 -13.55 11.17 15.55
N LEU A 53 -13.06 10.23 16.37
CA LEU A 53 -13.36 10.18 17.80
C LEU A 53 -12.77 11.38 18.55
N ASP A 54 -11.55 11.81 18.23
CA ASP A 54 -10.93 13.01 18.79
C ASP A 54 -11.73 14.29 18.48
N LYS A 55 -12.38 14.35 17.30
CA LYS A 55 -13.23 15.47 16.87
C LYS A 55 -14.72 15.23 17.11
N GLN A 56 -15.08 14.27 17.96
CA GLN A 56 -16.48 13.94 18.25
C GLN A 56 -17.23 15.12 18.88
N GLN A 57 -16.63 15.85 19.82
CA GLN A 57 -17.28 16.99 20.48
C GLN A 57 -17.64 18.10 19.48
N ASN A 58 -16.72 18.45 18.57
CA ASN A 58 -16.99 19.42 17.50
C ASN A 58 -18.12 18.94 16.58
N SER A 59 -18.18 17.64 16.31
CA SER A 59 -19.25 17.04 15.50
C SER A 59 -20.62 17.13 16.19
N ARG A 60 -20.66 17.00 17.52
CA ARG A 60 -21.88 17.20 18.32
C ARG A 60 -22.33 18.64 18.27
N THR A 61 -21.41 19.60 18.39
CA THR A 61 -21.75 21.04 18.25
C THR A 61 -22.34 21.34 16.88
N LEU A 62 -21.74 20.84 15.79
CA LEU A 62 -22.28 21.00 14.44
C LEU A 62 -23.67 20.37 14.29
N TYR A 63 -23.88 19.18 14.89
CA TYR A 63 -25.17 18.52 14.90
C TYR A 63 -26.24 19.33 15.66
N SER A 64 -25.90 19.89 16.83
CA SER A 64 -26.79 20.76 17.61
C SER A 64 -27.10 22.08 16.92
N LEU A 65 -26.20 22.56 16.04
CA LEU A 65 -26.44 23.73 15.17
C LEU A 65 -27.34 23.41 13.96
N GLY A 66 -27.77 22.16 13.79
CA GLY A 66 -28.69 21.74 12.73
C GLY A 66 -28.04 20.97 11.58
N THR A 67 -26.74 20.66 11.63
CA THR A 67 -26.07 19.87 10.59
C THR A 67 -26.58 18.44 10.60
N THR A 68 -26.88 17.89 9.43
CA THR A 68 -27.35 16.50 9.32
C THR A 68 -26.19 15.51 9.44
N VAL A 69 -26.49 14.27 9.88
CA VAL A 69 -25.49 13.19 9.96
C VAL A 69 -24.86 12.88 8.59
N LYS A 70 -25.59 13.11 7.49
CA LYS A 70 -25.08 12.93 6.13
C LYS A 70 -23.97 13.93 5.80
N GLU A 71 -24.12 15.17 6.24
CA GLU A 71 -23.11 16.23 6.03
C GLU A 71 -21.87 15.97 6.87
N ILE A 72 -22.04 15.60 8.15
CA ILE A 72 -20.91 15.21 9.01
C ILE A 72 -20.15 14.02 8.41
N ARG A 73 -20.87 13.02 7.88
CA ARG A 73 -20.26 11.88 7.18
C ARG A 73 -19.47 12.32 5.94
N ARG A 74 -19.97 13.30 5.19
CA ARG A 74 -19.29 13.85 4.00
C ARG A 74 -18.00 14.58 4.38
N ILE A 75 -18.00 15.34 5.47
CA ILE A 75 -16.81 16.02 6.00
C ILE A 75 -15.71 14.99 6.29
N TYR A 76 -16.03 13.93 7.05
CA TYR A 76 -15.05 12.91 7.40
C TYR A 76 -14.61 12.04 6.21
N PHE A 77 -15.48 11.83 5.23
CA PHE A 77 -15.09 11.18 3.98
C PHE A 77 -14.05 12.01 3.21
N LEU A 78 -14.30 13.32 3.03
CA LEU A 78 -13.36 14.25 2.39
C LEU A 78 -12.04 14.31 3.17
N GLN A 79 -12.11 14.37 4.49
CA GLN A 79 -10.94 14.37 5.34
C GLN A 79 -10.08 13.11 5.17
N GLY A 80 -10.71 11.93 5.12
CA GLY A 80 -9.99 10.67 4.87
C GLY A 80 -9.34 10.63 3.49
N VAL A 81 -10.01 11.12 2.45
CA VAL A 81 -9.45 11.23 1.09
C VAL A 81 -8.28 12.21 1.05
N LEU A 82 -8.37 13.34 1.76
CA LEU A 82 -7.28 14.31 1.84
C LEU A 82 -6.06 13.74 2.58
N VAL A 83 -6.26 13.09 3.72
CA VAL A 83 -5.17 12.48 4.50
C VAL A 83 -4.46 11.40 3.68
N THR A 84 -5.22 10.53 3.02
CA THR A 84 -4.66 9.45 2.19
C THR A 84 -4.02 9.98 0.91
N GLY A 85 -4.58 11.01 0.29
CA GLY A 85 -4.01 11.67 -0.88
C GLY A 85 -2.69 12.39 -0.57
N LEU A 86 -2.64 13.18 0.51
CA LEU A 86 -1.41 13.86 0.94
C LEU A 86 -0.34 12.87 1.38
N GLY A 87 -0.73 11.85 2.17
CA GLY A 87 0.19 10.78 2.57
C GLY A 87 0.72 10.00 1.36
N GLY A 88 -0.13 9.73 0.37
CA GLY A 88 0.24 9.08 -0.87
C GLY A 88 1.22 9.90 -1.71
N LEU A 89 0.98 11.21 -1.87
CA LEU A 89 1.88 12.11 -2.58
C LEU A 89 3.26 12.19 -1.91
N LEU A 90 3.29 12.36 -0.59
CA LEU A 90 4.54 12.37 0.18
C LEU A 90 5.26 11.02 0.10
N GLY A 91 4.53 9.91 0.19
CA GLY A 91 5.08 8.56 0.05
C GLY A 91 5.70 8.31 -1.31
N ILE A 92 5.01 8.69 -2.39
CA ILE A 92 5.54 8.57 -3.77
C ILE A 92 6.76 9.46 -3.95
N PHE A 93 6.72 10.69 -3.43
CA PHE A 93 7.86 11.60 -3.51
C PHE A 93 9.10 11.01 -2.83
N LEU A 94 8.95 10.51 -1.60
CA LEU A 94 10.04 9.85 -0.87
C LEU A 94 10.53 8.59 -1.57
N ALA A 95 9.62 7.74 -2.07
CA ALA A 95 9.99 6.53 -2.80
C ALA A 95 10.77 6.86 -4.08
N SER A 96 10.34 7.87 -4.83
CA SER A 96 11.01 8.31 -6.06
C SER A 96 12.40 8.86 -5.75
N LEU A 97 12.54 9.64 -4.68
CA LEU A 97 13.84 10.14 -4.22
C LEU A 97 14.78 9.00 -3.82
N LEU A 98 14.28 7.97 -3.15
CA LEU A 98 15.07 6.79 -2.78
C LEU A 98 15.53 6.01 -4.01
N ILE A 99 14.67 5.78 -4.99
CA ILE A 99 15.04 5.09 -6.23
C ILE A 99 16.07 5.91 -7.01
N TRP A 100 15.87 7.22 -7.10
CA TRP A 100 16.82 8.11 -7.76
C TRP A 100 18.19 8.10 -7.07
N SER A 101 18.21 8.13 -5.73
CA SER A 101 19.44 7.99 -4.95
C SER A 101 20.13 6.65 -5.19
N GLN A 102 19.38 5.55 -5.26
CA GLN A 102 19.91 4.22 -5.59
C GLN A 102 20.52 4.18 -7.00
N LEU A 103 19.91 4.82 -7.98
CA LEU A 103 20.44 4.90 -9.35
C LEU A 103 21.75 5.68 -9.43
N LEU A 104 21.88 6.75 -8.65
CA LEU A 104 23.09 7.59 -8.64
C LEU A 104 24.24 6.98 -7.83
N PHE A 105 23.95 6.49 -6.62
CA PHE A 105 24.98 6.10 -5.66
C PHE A 105 25.23 4.58 -5.61
N GLY A 106 24.29 3.75 -6.05
CA GLY A 106 24.44 2.29 -6.06
C GLY A 106 24.79 1.69 -4.68
N TRP A 107 24.33 2.35 -3.61
CA TRP A 107 24.59 2.01 -2.21
C TRP A 107 24.06 0.62 -1.81
N LEU A 108 22.91 0.18 -2.34
CA LEU A 108 22.46 -1.20 -2.15
C LEU A 108 23.14 -2.13 -3.15
N LYS A 109 24.04 -3.00 -2.68
CA LYS A 109 24.82 -3.94 -3.50
C LYS A 109 24.45 -5.39 -3.17
N ILE A 110 24.20 -6.20 -4.20
CA ILE A 110 23.98 -7.66 -4.05
C ILE A 110 25.33 -8.37 -3.85
N THR A 111 26.35 -7.87 -4.53
CA THR A 111 27.73 -8.37 -4.47
C THR A 111 28.65 -7.16 -4.41
N PRO A 112 29.86 -7.22 -3.82
CA PRO A 112 30.75 -6.04 -3.71
C PRO A 112 30.96 -5.27 -5.03
N SER A 113 30.82 -5.95 -6.16
CA SER A 113 30.95 -5.44 -7.52
C SER A 113 29.63 -5.09 -8.24
N LEU A 114 28.46 -5.50 -7.73
CA LEU A 114 27.18 -5.36 -8.43
C LEU A 114 26.10 -4.70 -7.54
N ALA A 115 25.66 -3.51 -7.96
CA ALA A 115 24.52 -2.82 -7.36
C ALA A 115 23.20 -3.54 -7.67
N TYR A 116 22.24 -3.48 -6.73
CA TYR A 116 20.90 -4.02 -6.96
C TYR A 116 20.21 -3.22 -8.09
N PRO A 117 19.81 -3.88 -9.20
CA PRO A 117 19.22 -3.19 -10.33
C PRO A 117 17.82 -2.69 -9.94
N VAL A 118 17.62 -1.38 -10.00
CA VAL A 118 16.32 -0.73 -9.85
C VAL A 118 15.97 -0.05 -11.17
N GLU A 119 14.72 -0.19 -11.59
CA GLU A 119 14.19 0.51 -12.76
C GLU A 119 13.12 1.50 -12.30
N TYR A 120 13.27 2.77 -12.71
CA TYR A 120 12.25 3.79 -12.44
C TYR A 120 11.28 3.87 -13.61
N ARG A 121 10.16 3.14 -13.52
CA ARG A 121 9.10 3.15 -14.54
C ARG A 121 7.93 4.02 -14.10
N ALA A 122 7.61 5.03 -14.91
CA ALA A 122 6.49 5.93 -14.62
C ALA A 122 5.13 5.20 -14.51
N LEU A 123 4.96 4.10 -15.25
CA LEU A 123 3.77 3.25 -15.14
C LEU A 123 3.61 2.64 -13.75
N ASP A 124 4.69 2.21 -13.11
CA ASP A 124 4.63 1.61 -11.77
C ASP A 124 4.20 2.66 -10.74
N VAL A 125 4.69 3.90 -10.88
CA VAL A 125 4.26 5.04 -10.06
C VAL A 125 2.77 5.34 -10.24
N LEU A 126 2.27 5.33 -11.49
CA LEU A 126 0.85 5.53 -11.78
C LEU A 126 -0.03 4.42 -11.18
N ILE A 127 0.42 3.17 -11.26
CA ILE A 127 -0.28 2.03 -10.65
C ILE A 127 -0.34 2.20 -9.14
N VAL A 128 0.77 2.56 -8.49
CA VAL A 128 0.83 2.81 -7.04
C VAL A 128 -0.06 3.98 -6.63
N LEU A 129 -0.08 5.07 -7.39
CA LEU A 129 -0.98 6.19 -7.13
C LEU A 129 -2.45 5.74 -7.23
N GLY A 130 -2.79 4.96 -8.26
CA GLY A 130 -4.12 4.38 -8.43
C GLY A 130 -4.52 3.49 -7.26
N THR A 131 -3.64 2.60 -6.80
CA THR A 131 -3.94 1.72 -5.66
C THR A 131 -4.12 2.50 -4.36
N ILE A 132 -3.29 3.50 -4.09
CA ILE A 132 -3.45 4.37 -2.91
C ILE A 132 -4.78 5.11 -2.92
N VAL A 133 -5.20 5.65 -4.07
CA VAL A 133 -6.49 6.33 -4.20
C VAL A 133 -7.65 5.35 -3.94
N VAL A 134 -7.61 4.15 -4.52
CA VAL A 134 -8.64 3.13 -4.31
C VAL A 134 -8.73 2.73 -2.84
N LEU A 135 -7.59 2.42 -2.22
CA LEU A 135 -7.52 2.03 -0.82
C LEU A 135 -7.94 3.17 0.11
N GLY A 136 -7.54 4.40 -0.19
CA GLY A 136 -7.92 5.59 0.58
C GLY A 136 -9.41 5.87 0.51
N VAL A 137 -10.04 5.72 -0.65
CA VAL A 137 -11.50 5.85 -0.81
C VAL A 137 -12.23 4.76 -0.04
N ILE A 138 -11.77 3.50 -0.09
CA ILE A 138 -12.37 2.38 0.66
C ILE A 138 -12.26 2.65 2.17
N ALA A 139 -11.06 2.99 2.66
CA ALA A 139 -10.82 3.28 4.06
C ALA A 139 -11.68 4.46 4.55
N SER A 140 -11.74 5.55 3.77
CA SER A 140 -12.56 6.73 4.09
C SER A 140 -14.05 6.42 4.10
N LYS A 141 -14.52 5.55 3.19
CA LYS A 141 -15.91 5.10 3.17
C LYS A 141 -16.24 4.24 4.39
N ILE A 142 -15.36 3.32 4.77
CA ILE A 142 -15.52 2.49 5.96
C ILE A 142 -15.56 3.36 7.21
N ALA A 143 -14.60 4.28 7.38
CA ALA A 143 -14.51 5.14 8.55
C ALA A 143 -15.71 6.10 8.66
N SER A 144 -16.06 6.78 7.56
CA SER A 144 -17.22 7.71 7.55
C SER A 144 -18.55 6.98 7.81
N SER A 145 -18.68 5.72 7.38
CA SER A 145 -19.87 4.91 7.66
C SER A 145 -20.06 4.58 9.15
N ARG A 146 -18.99 4.64 9.95
CA ARG A 146 -19.06 4.46 11.42
C ARG A 146 -19.73 5.63 12.13
N VAL A 147 -19.79 6.83 11.51
CA VAL A 147 -20.50 7.99 12.07
C VAL A 147 -22.01 7.73 12.04
N ASN A 148 -22.58 7.56 13.23
CA ASN A 148 -23.99 7.25 13.46
C ASN A 148 -24.62 8.19 14.49
N LYS A 149 -25.95 8.36 14.43
CA LYS A 149 -26.70 9.22 15.36
C LYS A 149 -26.39 8.94 16.84
N LYS A 150 -26.17 7.69 17.23
CA LYS A 150 -25.79 7.31 18.60
C LYS A 150 -24.45 7.91 19.06
N LEU A 151 -23.48 8.06 18.17
CA LEU A 151 -22.19 8.71 18.50
C LEU A 151 -22.34 10.22 18.65
N LEU A 152 -23.32 10.82 17.99
CA LEU A 152 -23.55 12.27 17.99
C LEU A 152 -24.56 12.73 19.06
N ALA A 153 -25.38 11.80 19.57
CA ALA A 153 -26.43 12.07 20.57
C ALA A 153 -26.08 11.57 21.99
N ALA A 154 -25.03 10.75 22.14
CA ALA A 154 -24.35 10.56 23.43
C ALA A 154 -23.52 11.79 23.76
#